data_AF-A0A0L7L1U0-F1
#
_entry.id   AF-A0A0L7L1U0-F1
#
_cell.length_a   1.000
_cell.length_b   1.000
_cell.length_c   1.000
_cell.angle_alpha   90.00
_cell.angle_beta   90.00
_cell.angle_gamma   90.00
#
_symmetry.space_group_name_H-M   'P 1'
#
loop_
_entity.id
_entity.type
_entity.pdbx_description
1 polymer ?
#
loop_
_entity_poly.entity_id
_entity_poly.type
_entity_poly.pdbx_seq_one_letter_code
_entity_poly.pdbx_strand_id
1 'polypeptide(L)'
;MKPVEAIASMGLSVSVAASILVMSLLTVQCLRRLYETYCLQVFAKSSKMNLSHYLAGIVHYFACITVAAGQAPLFCGNQNRESILWTDTRTKIFAVPCTLTFLWAWYEQYRSNIIFANLRKDKKSGQVVTEDHGIPRGRMFEYVSSPHRMCEVIIYTTLVLLLPTKTSV
;
A
#
# COMPACT_ATOMS: atom_id res chain seq x y z
N MET A 1 8.58 6.61 -19.81
CA MET A 1 8.12 7.98 -20.10
C MET A 1 6.76 7.99 -20.83
N LYS A 2 6.63 7.34 -21.99
CA LYS A 2 5.36 7.22 -22.75
C LYS A 2 4.07 6.88 -21.96
N PRO A 3 4.04 5.91 -21.02
CA PRO A 3 2.80 5.58 -20.30
C PRO A 3 2.37 6.65 -19.28
N VAL A 4 3.33 7.38 -18.69
CA VAL A 4 3.07 8.47 -17.75
C VAL A 4 2.49 9.68 -18.48
N GLU A 5 3.02 9.98 -19.65
CA GLU A 5 2.53 11.05 -20.54
C GLU A 5 1.11 10.78 -21.08
N ALA A 6 0.79 9.52 -21.38
CA ALA A 6 -0.55 9.12 -21.80
C ALA A 6 -1.59 9.34 -20.69
N ILE A 7 -1.28 8.97 -19.44
CA ILE A 7 -2.16 9.20 -18.28
C ILE A 7 -2.33 10.70 -18.01
N ALA A 8 -1.25 11.47 -18.18
CA ALA A 8 -1.29 12.93 -18.05
C ALA A 8 -2.20 13.62 -19.08
N SER A 9 -2.27 13.07 -20.31
CA SER A 9 -3.09 13.61 -21.40
C SER A 9 -4.60 13.45 -21.19
N MET A 10 -5.02 12.60 -20.22
CA MET A 10 -6.43 12.36 -19.88
C MET A 10 -7.04 13.46 -18.97
N GLY A 11 -6.33 14.57 -18.70
CA GLY A 11 -6.85 15.68 -17.89
C GLY A 11 -7.00 15.38 -16.40
N LEU A 12 -6.44 14.27 -15.95
CA LEU A 12 -6.54 13.77 -14.58
C LEU A 12 -5.45 14.40 -13.70
N SER A 13 -5.59 15.67 -13.33
CA SER A 13 -4.63 16.36 -12.46
C SER A 13 -5.18 16.46 -11.02
N VAL A 14 -4.53 15.78 -10.09
CA VAL A 14 -4.78 15.89 -8.63
C VAL A 14 -3.89 16.97 -8.02
N SER A 15 -4.22 17.43 -6.81
CA SER A 15 -3.35 18.43 -6.17
C SER A 15 -1.96 17.88 -5.85
N VAL A 16 -0.98 18.79 -5.87
CA VAL A 16 0.41 18.48 -5.52
C VAL A 16 0.50 17.84 -4.13
N ALA A 17 -0.19 18.43 -3.15
CA ALA A 17 -0.18 17.95 -1.77
C ALA A 17 -0.73 16.52 -1.63
N ALA A 18 -1.84 16.19 -2.31
CA ALA A 18 -2.40 14.84 -2.31
C ALA A 18 -1.43 13.82 -2.92
N SER A 19 -0.81 14.19 -4.06
CA SER A 19 0.16 13.34 -4.74
C SER A 19 1.36 13.02 -3.86
N ILE A 20 1.95 14.05 -3.23
CA ILE A 20 3.10 13.90 -2.33
C ILE A 20 2.71 13.04 -1.13
N LEU A 21 1.54 13.29 -0.52
CA LEU A 21 1.06 12.55 0.64
C LEU A 21 0.88 11.07 0.29
N VAL A 22 0.18 10.73 -0.79
CA VAL A 22 -0.07 9.33 -1.17
C VAL A 22 1.21 8.63 -1.59
N MET A 23 2.09 9.28 -2.36
CA MET A 23 3.39 8.70 -2.71
C MET A 23 4.23 8.41 -1.47
N SER A 24 4.21 9.28 -0.47
CA SER A 24 4.91 9.09 0.80
C SER A 24 4.34 7.91 1.59
N LEU A 25 3.01 7.86 1.76
CA LEU A 25 2.33 6.77 2.47
C LEU A 25 2.53 5.42 1.78
N LEU A 26 2.43 5.38 0.45
CA LEU A 26 2.68 4.18 -0.34
C LEU A 26 4.13 3.72 -0.21
N THR A 27 5.10 4.66 -0.23
CA THR A 27 6.51 4.34 -0.03
C THR A 27 6.74 3.72 1.34
N VAL A 28 6.18 4.29 2.41
CA VAL A 28 6.27 3.72 3.77
C VAL A 28 5.63 2.33 3.84
N GLN A 29 4.48 2.12 3.19
CA GLN A 29 3.84 0.81 3.10
C GLN A 29 4.74 -0.21 2.40
N CYS A 30 5.30 0.14 1.24
CA CYS A 30 6.19 -0.74 0.46
C CYS A 30 7.47 -1.08 1.22
N LEU A 31 8.13 -0.09 1.85
CA LEU A 31 9.34 -0.31 2.65
C LEU A 31 9.08 -1.27 3.81
N ARG A 32 7.96 -1.10 4.51
CA ARG A 32 7.60 -2.04 5.57
C ARG A 32 7.28 -3.42 5.01
N ARG A 33 6.51 -3.55 3.93
CA ARG A 33 6.22 -4.87 3.34
C ARG A 33 7.49 -5.58 2.86
N LEU A 34 8.48 -4.83 2.36
CA LEU A 34 9.81 -5.35 2.05
C LEU A 34 10.51 -5.87 3.30
N TYR A 35 10.57 -5.07 4.37
CA TYR A 35 11.13 -5.49 5.65
C TYR A 35 10.43 -6.72 6.23
N GLU A 36 9.10 -6.75 6.21
CA GLU A 36 8.31 -7.89 6.71
C GLU A 36 8.62 -9.15 5.91
N THR A 37 8.70 -9.06 4.59
CA THR A 37 8.99 -10.20 3.72
C THR A 37 10.42 -10.71 3.93
N TYR A 38 11.39 -9.81 4.05
CA TYR A 38 12.81 -10.17 4.09
C TYR A 38 13.30 -10.55 5.49
N CYS A 39 12.85 -9.83 6.52
CA CYS A 39 13.37 -9.95 7.88
C CYS A 39 12.40 -10.64 8.85
N LEU A 40 11.09 -10.49 8.68
CA LEU A 40 10.11 -10.95 9.66
C LEU A 40 9.53 -12.33 9.30
N GLN A 41 9.02 -12.48 8.08
CA GLN A 41 8.30 -13.64 7.61
C GLN A 41 9.22 -14.86 7.49
N VAL A 42 8.69 -16.00 7.86
CA VAL A 42 9.33 -17.30 7.70
C VAL A 42 8.53 -18.04 6.65
N PHE A 43 9.11 -18.33 5.50
CA PHE A 43 8.44 -19.08 4.43
C PHE A 43 8.78 -20.56 4.55
N ALA A 44 7.76 -21.41 4.48
CA ALA A 44 7.97 -22.85 4.45
C ALA A 44 8.64 -23.26 3.13
N LYS A 45 9.62 -24.16 3.17
CA LYS A 45 10.36 -24.60 1.96
C LYS A 45 9.46 -25.30 0.94
N SER A 46 8.39 -25.93 1.41
CA SER A 46 7.37 -26.56 0.57
C SER A 46 6.38 -25.55 -0.03
N SER A 47 6.35 -24.30 0.46
CA SER A 47 5.42 -23.29 -0.04
C SER A 47 5.99 -22.64 -1.30
N LYS A 48 5.42 -23.00 -2.45
CA LYS A 48 5.78 -22.41 -3.75
C LYS A 48 4.64 -21.53 -4.24
N MET A 49 4.96 -20.30 -4.63
CA MET A 49 3.99 -19.40 -5.25
C MET A 49 3.88 -19.69 -6.75
N ASN A 50 2.66 -19.65 -7.29
CA ASN A 50 2.46 -19.80 -8.72
C ASN A 50 3.09 -18.62 -9.48
N LEU A 51 3.88 -18.93 -10.52
CA LEU A 51 4.61 -17.95 -11.31
C LEU A 51 3.69 -16.95 -12.03
N SER A 52 2.52 -17.36 -12.50
CA SER A 52 1.58 -16.46 -13.18
C SER A 52 1.01 -15.42 -12.21
N HIS A 53 0.66 -15.84 -11.00
CA HIS A 53 0.23 -14.94 -9.93
C HIS A 53 1.33 -13.98 -9.49
N TYR A 54 2.58 -14.46 -9.44
CA TYR A 54 3.72 -13.60 -9.14
C TYR A 54 3.87 -12.49 -10.18
N LEU A 55 3.85 -12.85 -11.47
CA LEU A 55 4.00 -11.91 -12.56
C LEU A 55 2.85 -10.89 -12.61
N ALA A 56 1.61 -11.36 -12.40
CA ALA A 56 0.45 -10.48 -12.28
C ALA A 56 0.62 -9.45 -11.15
N GLY A 57 1.18 -9.87 -10.02
CA GLY A 57 1.52 -8.96 -8.91
C GLY A 57 2.54 -7.89 -9.30
N ILE A 58 3.60 -8.26 -10.03
CA ILE A 58 4.62 -7.31 -10.51
C ILE A 58 4.00 -6.27 -11.45
N VAL A 59 3.20 -6.73 -12.43
CA VAL A 59 2.51 -5.85 -13.37
C VAL A 59 1.57 -4.90 -12.62
N HIS A 60 0.84 -5.40 -11.62
CA HIS A 60 -0.05 -4.59 -10.79
C HIS A 60 0.70 -3.47 -10.03
N TYR A 61 1.81 -3.78 -9.35
CA TYR A 61 2.60 -2.77 -8.65
C TYR A 61 3.18 -1.73 -9.60
N PHE A 62 3.70 -2.14 -10.75
CA PHE A 62 4.19 -1.22 -11.78
C PHE A 62 3.07 -0.30 -12.30
N ALA A 63 1.88 -0.84 -12.54
CA ALA A 63 0.72 -0.04 -12.95
C ALA A 63 0.30 0.97 -11.87
N CYS A 64 0.22 0.56 -10.61
CA CYS A 64 -0.14 1.46 -9.51
C CYS A 64 0.85 2.63 -9.36
N ILE A 65 2.15 2.36 -9.45
CA ILE A 65 3.18 3.40 -9.37
C ILE A 65 3.11 4.34 -10.57
N THR A 66 2.94 3.81 -11.78
CA THR A 66 2.85 4.64 -13.00
C THR A 66 1.59 5.48 -13.03
N VAL A 67 0.45 4.98 -12.53
CA VAL A 67 -0.76 5.77 -12.34
C VAL A 67 -0.54 6.86 -11.31
N ALA A 68 -0.04 6.53 -10.12
CA ALA A 68 0.20 7.54 -9.08
C ALA A 68 1.17 8.65 -9.55
N ALA A 69 2.22 8.29 -10.29
CA ALA A 69 3.16 9.25 -10.88
C ALA A 69 2.56 10.05 -12.05
N GLY A 70 1.75 9.43 -12.91
CA GLY A 70 1.10 10.08 -14.05
C GLY A 70 -0.05 11.01 -13.67
N GLN A 71 -0.55 10.90 -12.44
CA GLN A 71 -1.54 11.82 -11.86
C GLN A 71 -0.90 13.04 -11.20
N ALA A 72 0.40 12.97 -10.89
CA ALA A 72 1.09 14.00 -10.16
C ALA A 72 1.48 15.16 -11.09
N PRO A 73 0.94 16.38 -10.89
CA PRO A 73 1.07 17.50 -11.84
C PRO A 73 2.52 17.94 -12.10
N LEU A 74 3.46 17.66 -11.19
CA LEU A 74 4.88 17.99 -11.37
C LEU A 74 5.63 17.05 -12.32
N PHE A 75 5.13 15.84 -12.53
CA PHE A 75 5.84 14.81 -13.33
C PHE A 75 5.35 14.75 -14.78
N CYS A 76 4.29 15.50 -15.10
CA CYS A 76 3.66 15.54 -16.42
C CYS A 76 4.20 16.72 -17.23
N GLY A 77 5.23 16.48 -18.05
CA GLY A 77 5.94 17.49 -18.83
C GLY A 77 5.16 18.02 -20.04
N ASN A 78 4.05 18.72 -19.81
CA ASN A 78 3.51 19.76 -20.72
C ASN A 78 2.37 20.60 -20.08
N GLN A 79 2.23 20.61 -18.75
CA GLN A 79 1.16 21.38 -18.09
C GLN A 79 1.55 22.85 -17.91
N ASN A 80 0.58 23.75 -18.13
CA ASN A 80 0.76 25.16 -17.82
C ASN A 80 1.02 25.30 -16.31
N ARG A 81 2.21 25.78 -15.92
CA ARG A 81 2.63 25.88 -14.51
C ARG A 81 1.70 26.74 -13.67
N GLU A 82 0.98 27.67 -14.28
CA GLU A 82 -0.01 28.52 -13.62
C GLU A 82 -1.30 27.77 -13.25
N SER A 83 -1.57 26.64 -13.91
CA SER A 83 -2.74 25.78 -13.67
C SER A 83 -2.49 24.70 -12.59
N ILE A 84 -1.29 24.65 -12.00
CA ILE A 84 -0.94 23.66 -10.98
C ILE A 84 -1.68 23.97 -9.68
N LEU A 85 -2.58 23.06 -9.30
CA LEU A 85 -3.29 23.12 -8.04
C LEU A 85 -2.41 22.56 -6.90
N TRP A 86 -1.85 23.43 -6.07
CA TRP A 86 -1.01 23.00 -4.95
C TRP A 86 -1.79 22.27 -3.84
N THR A 87 -2.96 22.78 -3.51
CA THR A 87 -3.85 22.23 -2.50
C THR A 87 -5.30 22.47 -2.89
N ASP A 88 -6.18 21.54 -2.54
CA ASP A 88 -7.61 21.64 -2.78
C ASP A 88 -8.40 21.33 -1.50
N THR A 89 -9.63 21.84 -1.42
CA THR A 89 -10.48 21.70 -0.23
C THR A 89 -10.74 20.24 0.13
N ARG A 90 -10.84 19.34 -0.86
CA ARG A 90 -11.04 17.91 -0.61
C ARG A 90 -9.79 17.31 0.03
N THR A 91 -8.61 17.60 -0.49
CA THR A 91 -7.34 17.16 0.12
C THR A 91 -7.24 17.64 1.56
N LYS A 92 -7.60 18.88 1.86
CA LYS A 92 -7.60 19.39 3.25
C LYS A 92 -8.54 18.60 4.17
N ILE A 93 -9.75 18.30 3.68
CA ILE A 93 -10.77 17.58 4.46
C ILE A 93 -10.38 16.11 4.66
N PHE A 94 -9.91 15.43 3.62
CA PHE A 94 -9.64 14.00 3.63
C PHE A 94 -8.24 13.64 4.11
N ALA A 95 -7.24 14.52 4.00
CA ALA A 95 -5.84 14.21 4.36
C ALA A 95 -5.72 13.66 5.79
N VAL A 96 -6.28 14.35 6.77
CA VAL A 96 -6.18 13.96 8.18
C VAL A 96 -6.91 12.63 8.47
N PRO A 97 -8.22 12.47 8.21
CA PRO A 97 -8.92 11.22 8.54
C PRO A 97 -8.39 10.02 7.78
N CYS A 98 -8.03 10.19 6.49
CA CYS A 98 -7.41 9.12 5.72
C CYS A 98 -6.04 8.76 6.29
N THR A 99 -5.18 9.73 6.63
CA THR A 99 -3.86 9.42 7.21
C THR A 99 -3.98 8.68 8.54
N LEU A 100 -4.91 9.08 9.42
CA LEU A 100 -5.14 8.38 10.68
C LEU A 100 -5.64 6.94 10.47
N THR A 101 -6.58 6.75 9.55
CA THR A 101 -7.11 5.43 9.20
C THR A 101 -6.02 4.55 8.59
N PHE A 102 -5.18 5.11 7.72
CA PHE A 102 -4.02 4.46 7.16
C PHE A 102 -3.07 4.01 8.27
N LEU A 103 -2.69 4.89 9.20
CA LEU A 103 -1.74 4.57 10.26
C LEU A 103 -2.27 3.48 11.19
N TRP A 104 -3.57 3.51 11.53
CA TRP A 104 -4.21 2.47 12.32
C TRP A 104 -4.19 1.11 11.60
N ALA A 105 -4.65 1.06 10.35
CA ALA A 105 -4.68 -0.17 9.56
C ALA A 105 -3.26 -0.69 9.27
N TRP A 106 -2.32 0.22 9.02
CA TRP A 106 -0.90 -0.06 8.91
C TRP A 106 -0.43 -0.73 10.20
N TYR A 107 -0.62 -0.12 11.36
CA TYR A 107 -0.20 -0.73 12.62
C TYR A 107 -0.79 -2.12 12.88
N GLU A 108 -2.11 -2.30 12.74
CA GLU A 108 -2.75 -3.60 13.00
C GLU A 108 -2.30 -4.69 12.01
N GLN A 109 -2.04 -4.32 10.76
CA GLN A 109 -1.47 -5.23 9.78
C GLN A 109 -0.09 -5.74 10.20
N TYR A 110 0.79 -4.85 10.65
CA TYR A 110 2.12 -5.23 11.13
C TYR A 110 2.04 -6.14 12.35
N ARG A 111 1.17 -5.80 13.32
CA ARG A 111 0.95 -6.65 14.51
C ARG A 111 0.45 -8.04 14.13
N SER A 112 -0.43 -8.12 13.13
CA SER A 112 -0.92 -9.41 12.61
C SER A 112 0.21 -10.24 11.99
N ASN A 113 1.12 -9.60 11.23
CA ASN A 113 2.27 -10.27 10.62
C ASN A 113 3.30 -10.73 11.66
N ILE A 114 3.50 -9.98 12.75
CA ILE A 114 4.32 -10.42 13.88
C ILE A 114 3.73 -11.68 14.52
N ILE A 115 2.41 -11.73 14.73
CA ILE A 115 1.75 -12.92 15.29
C ILE A 115 2.02 -14.13 14.41
N PHE A 116 1.89 -14.02 13.08
CA PHE A 116 2.22 -15.10 12.15
C PHE A 116 3.68 -15.54 12.24
N ALA A 117 4.62 -14.59 12.29
CA ALA A 117 6.04 -14.92 12.41
C ALA A 117 6.34 -15.66 13.73
N ASN A 118 5.71 -15.25 14.83
CA ASN A 118 5.88 -15.86 16.14
C ASN A 118 5.21 -17.23 16.28
N LEU A 119 4.29 -17.62 15.38
CA LEU A 119 3.79 -19.01 15.34
C LEU A 119 4.86 -19.99 14.87
N ARG A 120 5.87 -19.50 14.12
CA ARG A 120 6.95 -20.30 13.55
C ARG A 120 8.27 -20.18 14.32
N LYS A 121 8.38 -19.20 15.21
CA LYS A 121 9.59 -18.91 15.98
C LYS A 121 9.39 -19.23 17.46
N ASP A 122 10.43 -19.75 18.11
CA ASP A 122 10.42 -19.89 19.56
C ASP A 122 10.45 -18.51 20.24
N LYS A 123 9.66 -18.34 21.29
CA LYS A 123 9.51 -17.04 21.97
C LYS A 123 10.77 -16.62 22.75
N LYS A 124 11.63 -17.58 23.14
CA LYS A 124 12.83 -17.31 23.94
C LYS A 124 14.07 -17.16 23.07
N SER A 125 14.23 -18.00 22.05
CA SER A 125 15.42 -17.99 21.18
C SER A 125 15.24 -17.18 19.89
N GLY A 126 14.00 -16.91 19.45
CA GLY A 126 13.71 -16.28 18.17
C GLY A 126 14.02 -17.14 16.95
N GLN A 127 14.49 -18.38 17.15
CA GLN A 127 14.81 -19.31 16.06
C GLN A 127 13.54 -19.96 15.50
N VAL A 128 13.59 -20.31 14.23
CA VAL A 128 12.49 -21.02 13.55
C VAL A 128 12.42 -22.45 14.09
N VAL A 129 11.30 -22.80 14.72
CA VAL A 129 11.06 -24.13 15.31
C VAL A 129 10.14 -25.00 14.47
N THR A 130 9.27 -24.39 13.66
CA THR A 130 8.37 -25.12 12.76
C THR A 130 8.04 -24.30 11.52
N GLU A 131 7.77 -24.98 10.42
CA GLU A 131 7.22 -24.40 9.19
C GLU A 131 5.71 -24.66 9.05
N ASP A 132 5.11 -25.41 9.98
CA ASP A 132 3.70 -25.80 9.95
C ASP A 132 2.75 -24.62 10.16
N HIS A 133 1.48 -24.84 9.83
CA HIS A 133 0.43 -23.84 10.01
C HIS A 133 -0.17 -23.96 11.42
N GLY A 134 0.01 -22.92 12.22
CA GLY A 134 -0.66 -22.75 13.50
C GLY A 134 -1.89 -21.83 13.38
N ILE A 135 -2.82 -21.95 14.33
CA ILE A 135 -3.97 -21.04 14.42
C ILE A 135 -3.54 -19.78 15.18
N PRO A 136 -3.57 -18.58 14.56
CA PRO A 136 -3.23 -17.33 15.24
C PRO A 136 -4.30 -16.99 16.28
N ARG A 137 -3.87 -16.43 17.42
CA ARG A 137 -4.75 -15.95 18.49
C ARG A 137 -4.32 -14.57 18.97
N GLY A 138 -5.28 -13.80 19.47
CA GLY A 138 -5.08 -12.47 20.03
C GLY A 138 -5.32 -11.33 19.05
N ARG A 139 -5.66 -10.15 19.60
CA ARG A 139 -6.01 -8.94 18.83
C ARG A 139 -7.16 -9.22 17.85
N MET A 140 -7.07 -8.67 16.64
CA MET A 140 -8.08 -8.79 15.61
C MET A 140 -8.34 -10.24 15.14
N PHE A 141 -7.44 -11.18 15.42
CA PHE A 141 -7.67 -12.60 15.10
C PHE A 141 -8.84 -13.22 15.89
N GLU A 142 -9.31 -12.58 16.96
CA GLU A 142 -10.51 -13.03 17.70
C GLU A 142 -11.81 -12.68 16.96
N TYR A 143 -11.76 -11.72 16.03
CA TYR A 143 -12.94 -11.23 15.32
C TYR A 143 -12.93 -11.60 13.83
N VAL A 144 -11.74 -11.62 13.21
CA VAL A 144 -11.58 -11.89 11.78
C VAL A 144 -10.45 -12.88 11.52
N SER A 145 -10.66 -13.81 10.58
CA SER A 145 -9.66 -14.84 10.27
C SER A 145 -8.39 -14.29 9.62
N SER A 146 -8.48 -13.16 8.91
CA SER A 146 -7.38 -12.58 8.13
C SER A 146 -7.27 -11.06 8.31
N PRO A 147 -6.93 -10.58 9.52
CA PRO A 147 -6.85 -9.15 9.82
C PRO A 147 -5.83 -8.42 8.94
N HIS A 148 -4.70 -9.05 8.62
CA HIS A 148 -3.68 -8.47 7.74
C HIS A 148 -4.23 -8.12 6.35
N ARG A 149 -5.06 -8.98 5.74
CA ARG A 149 -5.68 -8.74 4.42
C ARG A 149 -6.77 -7.69 4.49
N MET A 150 -7.59 -7.74 5.54
CA MET A 150 -8.62 -6.72 5.76
C MET A 150 -7.99 -5.32 5.91
N CYS A 151 -6.92 -5.22 6.69
CA CYS A 151 -6.17 -3.96 6.84
C CYS A 151 -5.54 -3.52 5.51
N GLU A 152 -5.14 -4.45 4.64
CA GLU A 152 -4.60 -4.13 3.32
C GLU A 152 -5.65 -3.49 2.41
N VAL A 153 -6.88 -4.01 2.43
CA VAL A 153 -8.02 -3.40 1.74
C VAL A 153 -8.29 -2.00 2.27
N ILE A 154 -8.28 -1.80 3.59
CA ILE A 154 -8.49 -0.47 4.20
C ILE A 154 -7.39 0.52 3.79
N ILE A 155 -6.12 0.10 3.81
CA ILE A 155 -4.97 0.91 3.38
C ILE A 155 -5.17 1.38 1.94
N TYR A 156 -5.39 0.45 0.99
CA TYR A 156 -5.51 0.83 -0.41
C TYR A 156 -6.77 1.64 -0.71
N THR A 157 -7.90 1.35 -0.04
CA THR A 157 -9.12 2.17 -0.14
C THR A 157 -8.85 3.61 0.29
N THR A 158 -8.09 3.77 1.37
CA THR A 158 -7.71 5.10 1.89
C THR A 158 -6.84 5.87 0.91
N LEU A 159 -5.88 5.21 0.26
CA LEU A 159 -5.03 5.84 -0.76
C LEU A 159 -5.85 6.26 -2.00
N VAL A 160 -6.82 5.46 -2.43
CA VAL A 160 -7.74 5.80 -3.52
C VAL A 160 -8.61 7.00 -3.16
N LEU A 161 -9.10 7.09 -1.93
CA LEU A 161 -9.89 8.25 -1.47
C LEU A 161 -9.07 9.55 -1.47
N LEU A 162 -7.77 9.46 -1.21
CA LEU A 162 -6.83 10.58 -1.27
C LEU A 162 -6.42 10.98 -2.70
N LEU A 163 -6.46 10.04 -3.65
CA LEU A 163 -6.20 10.26 -5.09
C LEU A 163 -7.48 10.04 -5.93
N PRO A 164 -8.52 10.86 -5.79
CA PRO A 164 -9.71 10.72 -6.61
C PRO A 164 -9.38 11.09 -8.06
N THR A 165 -9.59 10.15 -8.98
CA THR A 165 -9.55 10.42 -10.42
C THR A 165 -10.72 11.35 -10.77
N LYS A 166 -10.42 12.58 -11.17
CA LYS A 166 -11.41 13.41 -11.86
C LYS A 166 -11.53 12.93 -13.30
N THR A 167 -12.39 11.95 -13.56
CA THR A 167 -12.87 11.71 -14.93
C THR A 167 -13.75 12.90 -15.29
N SER A 168 -13.17 13.89 -15.96
CA SER A 168 -13.95 14.88 -16.70
C SER A 168 -14.68 14.11 -17.80
N VAL A 169 -15.97 13.87 -17.62
CA VAL A 169 -16.87 13.43 -18.70
C VAL A 169 -17.28 14.66 -19.49
#